data_AF-A0A2V2BJW6-F1
#
_entry.id   AF-A0A2V2BJW6-F1
#
_cell.length_a   1.000
_cell.length_b   1.000
_cell.length_c   1.000
_cell.angle_alpha   90.00
_cell.angle_beta   90.00
_cell.angle_gamma   90.00
#
_symmetry.space_group_name_H-M   'P 1'
#
loop_
_entity.id
_entity.type
_entity.pdbx_description
1 polymer ?
#
loop_
_entity_poly.entity_id
_entity_poly.type
_entity_poly.pdbx_seq_one_letter_code
_entity_poly.pdbx_strand_id
1 'polypeptide(L)'
;MNSVRNSLAKCRPVLMHIHTSYSGGRSCLGYRGAYGHYIMCYGTKGNNYLLADPTKGFKTCSSSSIDNARSSDFMKYYSVEII
;
A
#
# COMPACT_ATOMS: atom_id res chain seq x y z
N MET A 1 13.71 9.06 -4.56
CA MET A 1 13.30 7.91 -3.70
C MET A 1 12.07 8.34 -2.90
N ASN A 2 10.92 7.66 -3.04
CA ASN A 2 9.65 8.09 -2.41
C ASN A 2 9.66 7.82 -0.89
N SER A 3 8.90 8.61 -0.11
CA SER A 3 8.87 8.58 1.37
C SER A 3 8.57 7.19 1.95
N VAL A 4 7.73 6.39 1.29
CA VAL A 4 7.46 4.99 1.66
C VAL A 4 8.76 4.16 1.68
N ARG A 5 9.56 4.22 0.62
CA ARG A 5 10.82 3.46 0.54
C ARG A 5 11.83 3.92 1.59
N ASN A 6 11.84 5.21 1.90
CA ASN A 6 12.71 5.75 2.96
C ASN A 6 12.28 5.25 4.35
N SER A 7 10.98 5.09 4.61
CA SER A 7 10.47 4.47 5.84
C SER A 7 10.88 3.00 5.94
N LEU A 8 10.68 2.25 4.85
CA LEU A 8 11.01 0.82 4.79
C LEU A 8 12.51 0.57 4.96
N ALA A 9 13.37 1.45 4.42
CA ALA A 9 14.83 1.38 4.60
C ALA A 9 15.26 1.58 6.07
N LYS A 10 14.40 2.18 6.90
CA LYS A 10 14.62 2.33 8.35
C LYS A 10 13.94 1.22 9.16
N CYS A 11 13.55 0.12 8.51
CA CYS A 11 12.79 -0.98 9.13
C CYS A 11 11.46 -0.53 9.74
N ARG A 12 10.84 0.51 9.16
CA ARG A 12 9.54 1.04 9.61
C ARG A 12 8.47 0.71 8.56
N PRO A 13 7.67 -0.35 8.75
CA PRO A 13 6.53 -0.67 7.89
C PRO A 13 5.59 0.52 7.75
N VAL A 14 4.82 0.56 6.67
CA VAL A 14 3.89 1.66 6.40
C VAL A 14 2.47 1.11 6.33
N LEU A 15 1.61 1.58 7.24
CA LEU A 15 0.17 1.37 7.14
C LEU A 15 -0.38 2.33 6.08
N MET A 16 -0.99 1.78 5.03
CA MET A 16 -1.46 2.51 3.87
C MET A 16 -2.99 2.47 3.81
N HIS A 17 -3.62 3.64 3.82
CA HIS A 17 -5.02 3.78 3.44
C HIS A 17 -5.13 3.90 1.92
N ILE A 18 -5.71 2.90 1.28
CA ILE A 18 -5.85 2.82 -0.19
C ILE A 18 -7.32 2.82 -0.59
N HIS A 19 -7.60 3.28 -1.81
CA HIS A 19 -8.90 3.09 -2.43
C HIS A 19 -8.91 1.80 -3.25
N THR A 20 -9.87 0.92 -3.00
CA THR A 20 -9.90 -0.45 -3.57
C THR A 20 -10.13 -0.50 -5.08
N SER A 21 -10.67 0.58 -5.64
CA SER A 21 -10.78 0.81 -7.08
C SER A 21 -10.16 2.15 -7.44
N TYR A 22 -9.25 2.21 -8.41
CA TYR A 22 -8.75 3.49 -8.92
C TYR A 22 -8.85 3.52 -10.44
N SER A 23 -8.91 4.74 -11.00
CA SER A 23 -9.22 5.01 -12.42
C SER A 23 -8.24 4.40 -13.44
N GLY A 24 -7.19 3.70 -13.00
CA GLY A 24 -6.17 3.05 -13.83
C GLY A 24 -6.18 1.53 -13.82
N GLY A 25 -7.18 0.88 -13.20
CA GLY A 25 -7.35 -0.57 -13.22
C GLY A 25 -7.74 -1.19 -11.87
N ARG A 26 -7.96 -2.51 -11.86
CA ARG A 26 -8.16 -3.25 -10.60
C ARG A 26 -6.87 -3.22 -9.79
N SER A 27 -6.97 -2.89 -8.51
CA SER A 27 -5.91 -3.14 -7.54
C SER A 27 -5.44 -4.60 -7.67
N CYS A 28 -4.13 -4.81 -7.60
CA CYS A 28 -3.50 -6.14 -7.53
C CYS A 28 -4.09 -7.05 -6.43
N LEU A 29 -4.81 -6.47 -5.46
CA LEU A 29 -5.45 -7.15 -4.33
C LEU A 29 -6.84 -7.70 -4.69
N GLY A 30 -7.39 -7.35 -5.86
CA GLY A 30 -8.57 -7.99 -6.44
C GLY A 30 -9.88 -7.70 -5.71
N TYR A 31 -10.03 -6.53 -5.10
CA TYR A 31 -11.28 -6.13 -4.44
C TYR A 31 -12.44 -5.98 -5.43
N ARG A 32 -13.65 -6.20 -4.91
CA ARG A 32 -14.92 -5.91 -5.60
C ARG A 32 -15.54 -4.69 -4.93
N GLY A 33 -15.74 -3.61 -5.69
CA GLY A 33 -16.29 -2.34 -5.20
C GLY A 33 -15.25 -1.25 -4.91
N ALA A 34 -15.76 -0.04 -4.64
CA ALA A 34 -14.99 1.19 -4.41
C ALA A 34 -15.16 1.65 -2.96
N TYR A 35 -14.14 1.42 -2.12
CA TYR A 35 -14.13 1.84 -0.72
C TYR A 35 -12.70 2.06 -0.22
N GLY A 36 -12.56 2.72 0.94
CA GLY A 36 -11.27 2.90 1.62
C GLY A 36 -10.89 1.65 2.41
N HIS A 37 -9.66 1.19 2.26
CA HIS A 37 -9.15 -0.02 2.91
C HIS A 37 -7.72 0.17 3.42
N TYR A 38 -7.40 -0.48 4.54
CA TYR A 38 -6.07 -0.39 5.15
C TYR A 38 -5.26 -1.66 4.86
N ILE A 39 -4.03 -1.47 4.42
CA ILE A 39 -3.04 -2.53 4.21
C ILE A 39 -1.69 -2.13 4.81
N MET A 40 -0.83 -3.09 5.11
CA MET A 40 0.52 -2.82 5.58
C MET A 40 1.54 -3.13 4.48
N CYS A 41 2.37 -2.16 4.12
CA CYS A 41 3.57 -2.40 3.34
C CYS A 41 4.75 -2.63 4.28
N TYR A 42 5.34 -3.82 4.21
CA TYR A 42 6.44 -4.23 5.10
C TYR A 42 7.79 -4.35 4.39
N GLY A 43 7.82 -4.15 3.06
CA GLY A 43 9.08 -4.19 2.32
C GLY A 43 8.91 -3.92 0.84
N THR A 44 10.02 -3.96 0.11
CA THR A 44 10.05 -3.81 -1.35
C THR A 44 10.90 -4.88 -2.00
N LYS A 45 10.50 -5.34 -3.19
CA LYS A 45 11.28 -6.21 -4.07
C LYS A 45 11.31 -5.62 -5.47
N GLY A 46 12.40 -4.94 -5.82
CA GLY A 46 12.51 -4.15 -7.06
C GLY A 46 11.46 -3.04 -7.12
N ASN A 47 10.62 -3.07 -8.16
CA ASN A 47 9.50 -2.12 -8.36
C ASN A 47 8.19 -2.55 -7.67
N ASN A 48 8.24 -3.57 -6.83
CA ASN A 48 7.06 -4.06 -6.11
C ASN A 48 7.12 -3.75 -4.62
N TYR A 49 5.95 -3.50 -4.04
CA TYR A 49 5.70 -3.52 -2.60
C TYR A 49 5.29 -4.92 -2.15
N LEU A 50 5.80 -5.30 -0.98
CA LEU A 50 5.41 -6.48 -0.24
C LEU A 50 4.35 -6.04 0.78
N LEU A 51 3.15 -6.60 0.65
CA LEU A 51 1.96 -6.13 1.34
C LEU A 51 1.37 -7.24 2.21
N ALA A 52 0.92 -6.88 3.39
CA ALA A 52 0.05 -7.68 4.23
C ALA A 52 -1.33 -7.02 4.26
N ASP A 53 -2.31 -7.73 3.71
CA ASP A 53 -3.71 -7.32 3.68
C ASP A 53 -4.50 -8.17 4.70
N PRO A 54 -5.23 -7.55 5.64
CA PRO A 54 -6.01 -8.29 6.63
C PRO A 54 -7.07 -9.24 6.03
N THR A 55 -7.49 -9.00 4.79
CA THR A 55 -8.53 -9.80 4.10
C THR A 55 -7.99 -10.73 3.02
N LYS A 56 -6.75 -10.52 2.56
CA LYS A 56 -6.14 -11.26 1.44
C LYS A 56 -4.81 -11.94 1.77
N GLY A 57 -4.29 -11.74 2.98
CA GLY A 57 -2.98 -12.23 3.41
C GLY A 57 -1.83 -11.49 2.74
N PHE A 58 -0.71 -12.18 2.55
CA PHE A 58 0.48 -11.60 1.93
C PHE A 58 0.37 -11.52 0.41
N LYS A 59 0.69 -10.36 -0.15
CA LYS A 59 0.64 -10.07 -1.59
C LYS A 59 1.85 -9.27 -2.03
N THR A 60 2.18 -9.40 -3.31
CA THR A 60 3.22 -8.60 -3.96
C THR A 60 2.57 -7.83 -5.10
N CYS A 61 2.77 -6.51 -5.11
CA CYS A 61 2.11 -5.62 -6.06
C CYS A 61 3.07 -4.56 -6.58
N SER A 62 2.87 -4.07 -7.80
CA SER A 62 3.65 -2.95 -8.31
C SER A 62 3.45 -1.72 -7.42
N SER A 63 4.53 -1.00 -7.11
CA SER A 63 4.45 0.21 -6.30
C SER A 63 3.56 1.26 -6.96
N SER A 64 3.57 1.34 -8.30
CA SER A 64 2.70 2.25 -9.06
C SER A 64 1.22 1.95 -8.90
N SER A 65 0.82 0.67 -8.82
CA SER A 65 -0.60 0.32 -8.61
C SER A 65 -1.09 0.78 -7.25
N ILE A 66 -0.26 0.66 -6.21
CA ILE A 66 -0.59 1.08 -4.84
C ILE A 66 -0.53 2.60 -4.69
N ASP A 67 0.50 3.25 -5.25
CA ASP A 67 0.63 4.70 -5.17
C ASP A 67 -0.53 5.40 -5.91
N ASN A 68 -0.99 4.85 -7.04
CA ASN A 68 -2.18 5.35 -7.76
C ASN A 68 -3.51 5.03 -7.06
N ALA A 69 -3.53 4.05 -6.15
CA ALA A 69 -4.70 3.75 -5.32
C ALA A 69 -4.93 4.81 -4.21
N ARG A 70 -3.99 5.75 -4.02
CA ARG A 70 -4.17 6.94 -3.18
C ARG A 70 -4.95 8.01 -3.94
N SER A 71 -6.26 7.82 -4.08
CA SER A 71 -7.11 8.63 -4.97
C SER A 71 -7.57 9.98 -4.40
N SER A 72 -7.25 10.32 -3.15
CA SER A 72 -7.63 11.60 -2.53
C SER A 72 -6.74 12.00 -1.36
N ASP A 73 -6.83 13.27 -0.94
CA ASP A 73 -6.11 13.79 0.22
C ASP A 73 -6.51 13.15 1.55
N PHE A 74 -7.68 12.49 1.61
CA PHE A 74 -8.15 11.74 2.78
C PHE A 74 -7.45 10.39 2.95
N MET A 75 -6.78 9.88 1.90
CA MET A 75 -5.99 8.66 1.95
C MET A 75 -4.59 8.98 2.50
N LYS A 76 -4.32 8.53 3.73
CA LYS A 76 -3.09 8.81 4.49
C LYS A 76 -2.27 7.55 4.72
N TYR A 77 -0.95 7.71 4.72
CA TYR A 77 0.02 6.66 5.01
C TYR A 77 0.72 6.98 6.33
N TYR A 78 0.92 5.95 7.16
CA TYR A 78 1.50 6.08 8.49
C TYR A 78 2.69 5.14 8.62
N SER A 79 3.87 5.65 8.94
CA SER A 79 5.01 4.80 9.31
C SER A 79 4.80 4.24 10.71
N VAL A 80 4.96 2.95 10.87
CA VAL A 80 4.87 2.23 12.15
C VAL A 80 6.27 1.96 12.65
N GLU A 81 6.50 2.25 13.92
CA GLU A 81 7.72 1.95 14.66
C GLU A 81 7.30 1.32 15.99
N ILE A 82 7.95 0.23 16.38
CA ILE A 82 7.79 -0.34 17.72
C ILE A 82 8.84 0.33 18.58
N ILE A 83 8.38 1.00 19.65
CA ILE A 83 9.21 1.67 20.65
C ILE A 83 9.58 0.65 21.74
#